data_AF-A0A6J3M6C6-F1
#
_entry.id   AF-A0A6J3M6C6-F1
#
_cell.length_a   1.000
_cell.length_b   1.000
_cell.length_c   1.000
_cell.angle_alpha   90.00
_cell.angle_beta   90.00
_cell.angle_gamma   90.00
#
_symmetry.space_group_name_H-M   'P 1'
#
loop_
_entity.id
_entity.type
_entity.pdbx_description
1 polymer ?
#
loop_
_entity_poly.entity_id
_entity_poly.type
_entity_poly.pdbx_seq_one_letter_code
_entity_poly.pdbx_strand_id
1 'polypeptide(L)'
;MVVVLLPILATLLGRVAAADFNYNLAGNSGGPGTSNSTFGTPRICAANAGSPNVTGSQTIAPDILEGGKSTNLSFTPVSWRTTVYQPRPKPGDASRTELSLWFDTNGANYTDNYDLGWDVCYFWMLPFTVDTFLRAQKDKGDCLTTLDANCVKDMSNAATAAARLLVGLPTPGPDSNLTANSLPSVCAKIASIVNSNFPSSCAPYFNGSASLSAGPPALGGALTGPKSLVAASQCKTKYGSLIWTQIGAADSDTYTLSTWWTTGILTLFLPIADYARPVTLPQSTAVATCLRANTVEPGSLAPLDAPLPTPLSTSSSLNNGTTSTANSSDGSSTKALSTGGIVGLAIGVCAGLLLIALGAFLCFRKRRRQRQVSAAASSHGSVEMDGKSSLLQHRFPSEAPNLNTFYEMSSHHHGAELPGKSAMAPVELPAPVERTPSQTHIGVNR
;
A
#
# COMPACT_ATOMS: atom_id res chain seq x y z
N MET A 1 7.38 17.72 37.14
CA MET A 1 7.27 18.22 35.74
C MET A 1 8.13 17.46 34.74
N VAL A 2 9.39 17.10 35.05
CA VAL A 2 10.27 16.37 34.12
C VAL A 2 9.75 14.97 33.74
N VAL A 3 9.07 14.27 34.65
CA VAL A 3 8.48 12.93 34.40
C VAL A 3 7.27 12.96 33.44
N VAL A 4 6.61 14.10 33.28
CA VAL A 4 5.46 14.26 32.36
C VAL A 4 5.91 14.70 30.95
N LEU A 5 7.09 15.31 30.85
CA LEU A 5 7.65 15.77 29.57
C LEU A 5 8.26 14.64 28.74
N LEU A 6 8.80 13.58 29.36
CA LEU A 6 9.37 12.44 28.64
C LEU A 6 8.36 11.70 27.74
N PRO A 7 7.15 11.33 28.20
CA PRO A 7 6.19 10.63 27.34
C PRO A 7 5.67 11.53 26.21
N ILE A 8 5.57 12.84 26.44
CA ILE A 8 5.17 13.83 25.43
C ILE A 8 6.26 13.99 24.37
N LEU A 9 7.53 14.03 24.78
CA LEU A 9 8.67 14.12 23.86
C LEU A 9 8.85 12.83 23.07
N ALA A 10 8.65 11.66 23.70
CA ALA A 10 8.67 10.36 23.01
C ALA A 10 7.53 10.22 22.00
N THR A 11 6.32 10.72 22.31
CA THR A 11 5.21 10.75 21.34
C THR A 11 5.44 11.77 20.23
N LEU A 12 6.07 12.91 20.50
CA LEU A 12 6.46 13.87 19.46
C LEU A 12 7.55 13.33 18.54
N LEU A 13 8.58 12.70 19.09
CA LEU A 13 9.66 12.06 18.32
C LEU A 13 9.14 10.86 17.52
N GLY A 14 8.25 10.04 18.11
CA GLY A 14 7.57 8.95 17.40
C GLY A 14 6.69 9.45 16.26
N ARG A 15 6.00 10.59 16.42
CA ARG A 15 5.21 11.23 15.35
C ARG A 15 6.08 11.72 14.20
N VAL A 16 7.24 12.33 14.48
CA VAL A 16 8.18 12.79 13.45
C VAL A 16 8.82 11.61 12.74
N ALA A 17 9.27 10.57 13.46
CA ALA A 17 9.87 9.39 12.86
C ALA A 17 8.86 8.58 12.03
N ALA A 18 7.61 8.41 12.49
CA ALA A 18 6.57 7.76 11.71
C ALA A 18 6.16 8.57 10.47
N ALA A 19 6.18 9.91 10.56
CA ALA A 19 5.97 10.79 9.42
C ALA A 19 7.12 10.68 8.41
N ASP A 20 8.38 10.68 8.86
CA ASP A 20 9.55 10.53 7.97
C ASP A 20 9.63 9.13 7.34
N PHE A 21 9.18 8.09 8.04
CA PHE A 21 9.09 6.73 7.50
C PHE A 21 8.00 6.66 6.41
N ASN A 22 6.79 7.20 6.67
CA ASN A 22 5.71 7.30 5.69
C ASN A 22 6.05 8.21 4.49
N TYR A 23 6.79 9.30 4.71
CA TYR A 23 7.13 10.25 3.64
C TYR A 23 8.27 9.73 2.75
N ASN A 24 9.24 9.00 3.31
CA ASN A 24 10.30 8.35 2.53
C ASN A 24 9.88 7.04 1.85
N LEU A 25 8.80 6.39 2.33
CA LEU A 25 8.18 5.22 1.71
C LEU A 25 7.74 5.49 0.26
N ALA A 26 7.30 6.72 -0.06
CA ALA A 26 6.89 7.10 -1.41
C ALA A 26 8.04 7.58 -2.30
N GLY A 27 9.16 8.03 -1.72
CA GLY A 27 10.25 8.68 -2.47
C GLY A 27 11.49 7.81 -2.71
N ASN A 28 11.70 6.75 -1.93
CA ASN A 28 12.94 5.95 -1.94
C ASN A 28 12.69 4.44 -1.85
N SER A 29 11.48 3.98 -2.15
CA SER A 29 11.11 2.57 -2.20
C SER A 29 11.87 1.87 -3.32
N GLY A 30 12.76 0.95 -2.96
CA GLY A 30 13.25 -0.04 -3.92
C GLY A 30 12.05 -0.82 -4.48
N GLY A 31 12.01 -1.03 -5.79
CA GLY A 31 11.13 -2.01 -6.42
C GLY A 31 11.32 -3.40 -5.80
N PRO A 32 10.40 -4.35 -6.01
CA PRO A 32 10.52 -5.73 -5.54
C PRO A 32 11.86 -6.32 -5.95
N GLY A 33 12.62 -6.80 -4.96
CA GLY A 33 13.95 -7.36 -5.18
C GLY A 33 15.01 -6.39 -5.69
N THR A 34 14.74 -5.09 -5.84
CA THR A 34 15.73 -4.12 -6.31
C THR A 34 16.31 -3.30 -5.16
N SER A 35 17.63 -3.15 -5.17
CA SER A 35 18.37 -2.36 -4.20
C SER A 35 18.01 -0.87 -4.29
N ASN A 36 17.75 -0.22 -3.15
CA ASN A 36 17.94 1.22 -3.07
C ASN A 36 19.44 1.49 -3.33
N SER A 37 19.76 2.36 -4.29
CA SER A 37 21.15 2.67 -4.69
C SER A 37 22.04 3.12 -3.53
N THR A 38 21.44 3.61 -2.45
CA THR A 38 22.14 4.08 -1.25
C THR A 38 22.59 2.94 -0.34
N PHE A 39 21.82 1.84 -0.28
CA PHE A 39 22.02 0.78 0.71
C PHE A 39 22.34 -0.60 0.11
N GLY A 40 22.26 -0.75 -1.21
CA GLY A 40 22.59 -2.00 -1.90
C GLY A 40 21.50 -3.08 -1.78
N THR A 41 21.83 -4.31 -2.17
CA THR A 41 20.88 -5.43 -2.17
C THR A 41 20.48 -5.83 -0.75
N PRO A 42 19.22 -6.27 -0.52
CA PRO A 42 18.77 -6.71 0.79
C PRO A 42 19.65 -7.85 1.30
N ARG A 43 20.22 -7.72 2.49
CA ARG A 43 21.14 -8.72 3.06
C ARG A 43 20.41 -10.02 3.35
N ILE A 44 19.15 -9.97 3.73
CA ILE A 44 18.30 -11.16 3.94
C ILE A 44 18.17 -12.05 2.69
N CYS A 45 18.51 -11.52 1.50
CA CYS A 45 18.53 -12.27 0.24
C CYS A 45 19.87 -12.96 -0.05
N ALA A 46 20.92 -12.68 0.72
CA ALA A 46 22.19 -13.37 0.54
C ALA A 46 22.07 -14.84 0.95
N ALA A 47 22.73 -15.75 0.24
CA ALA A 47 22.69 -17.19 0.54
C ALA A 47 23.11 -17.53 1.99
N ASN A 48 23.95 -16.69 2.60
CA ASN A 48 24.45 -16.83 3.96
C ASN A 48 23.76 -15.89 4.96
N ALA A 49 22.64 -15.28 4.58
CA ALA A 49 21.84 -14.52 5.50
C ALA A 49 21.36 -15.47 6.61
N GLY A 50 21.65 -15.11 7.87
CA GLY A 50 21.05 -15.80 9.01
C GLY A 50 19.53 -15.63 9.03
N SER A 51 18.88 -16.13 10.06
CA SER A 51 17.46 -15.85 10.29
C SER A 51 17.24 -14.35 10.57
N PRO A 52 16.10 -13.76 10.14
CA PRO A 52 15.63 -12.47 10.63
C PRO A 52 15.50 -12.48 12.14
N ASN A 53 15.69 -11.34 12.78
CA ASN A 53 15.59 -11.22 14.23
C ASN A 53 14.16 -11.33 14.73
N VAL A 54 13.21 -10.80 13.95
CA VAL A 54 11.79 -10.83 14.27
C VAL A 54 11.01 -11.19 13.02
N THR A 55 10.03 -12.06 13.16
CA THR A 55 9.13 -12.48 12.08
C THR A 55 7.68 -12.27 12.45
N GLY A 56 6.83 -12.17 11.43
CA GLY A 56 5.39 -12.23 11.58
C GLY A 56 4.80 -12.78 10.29
N SER A 57 3.71 -13.52 10.39
CA SER A 57 3.07 -14.13 9.22
C SER A 57 1.57 -14.20 9.38
N GLN A 58 0.85 -13.96 8.29
CA GLN A 58 -0.58 -14.22 8.20
C GLN A 58 -0.84 -15.10 7.00
N THR A 59 -1.46 -16.25 7.24
CA THR A 59 -1.94 -17.15 6.18
C THR A 59 -3.39 -16.82 5.85
N ILE A 60 -3.68 -16.75 4.55
CA ILE A 60 -5.00 -16.50 3.98
C ILE A 60 -5.40 -17.75 3.21
N ALA A 61 -6.56 -18.29 3.54
CA ALA A 61 -7.23 -19.37 2.82
C ALA A 61 -8.70 -18.94 2.68
N PRO A 62 -9.02 -18.10 1.68
CA PRO A 62 -10.40 -17.70 1.45
C PRO A 62 -11.21 -18.92 1.02
N ASP A 63 -12.46 -18.97 1.46
CA ASP A 63 -13.41 -19.97 0.99
C ASP A 63 -13.82 -19.61 -0.45
N ILE A 64 -13.08 -20.19 -1.41
CA ILE A 64 -13.26 -19.97 -2.83
C ILE A 64 -13.81 -21.27 -3.42
N LEU A 65 -15.01 -21.18 -3.99
CA LEU A 65 -15.58 -22.25 -4.80
C LEU A 65 -14.84 -22.29 -6.15
N GLU A 66 -13.84 -23.15 -6.28
CA GLU A 66 -13.12 -23.35 -7.55
C GLU A 66 -14.02 -24.06 -8.58
N GLY A 67 -14.34 -23.35 -9.66
CA GLY A 67 -14.76 -23.90 -10.95
C GLY A 67 -16.13 -24.55 -11.00
N GLY A 68 -17.05 -24.27 -10.07
CA GLY A 68 -18.38 -24.87 -10.08
C GLY A 68 -18.37 -26.41 -9.94
N LYS A 69 -17.22 -27.01 -9.61
CA LYS A 69 -17.09 -28.43 -9.31
C LYS A 69 -17.20 -28.61 -7.80
N SER A 70 -18.29 -29.24 -7.37
CA SER A 70 -18.66 -29.58 -5.99
C SER A 70 -17.66 -30.50 -5.25
N THR A 71 -16.44 -30.69 -5.73
CA THR A 71 -15.53 -31.73 -5.22
C THR A 71 -14.19 -31.13 -4.80
N ASN A 72 -14.09 -30.75 -3.52
CA ASN A 72 -12.85 -30.72 -2.71
C ASN A 72 -11.55 -30.29 -3.43
N LEU A 73 -11.56 -29.22 -4.22
CA LEU A 73 -10.31 -28.58 -4.59
C LEU A 73 -9.88 -27.72 -3.41
N SER A 74 -8.82 -28.17 -2.74
CA SER A 74 -8.23 -27.46 -1.62
C SER A 74 -7.54 -26.22 -2.15
N PHE A 75 -8.14 -25.05 -1.93
CA PHE A 75 -7.45 -23.77 -2.10
C PHE A 75 -6.08 -23.87 -1.41
N THR A 76 -4.99 -23.68 -2.15
CA THR A 76 -3.65 -23.67 -1.55
C THR A 76 -3.50 -22.36 -0.78
N PRO A 77 -3.39 -22.39 0.56
CA PRO A 77 -3.26 -21.17 1.34
C PRO A 77 -2.10 -20.32 0.85
N VAL A 78 -2.18 -19.00 0.98
CA VAL A 78 -1.04 -18.12 0.75
C VAL A 78 -0.71 -17.33 1.98
N SER A 79 0.57 -17.01 2.17
CA SER A 79 1.02 -16.37 3.38
C SER A 79 1.74 -15.09 3.07
N TRP A 80 1.32 -14.02 3.74
CA TRP A 80 2.12 -12.82 3.84
C TRP A 80 3.05 -12.95 5.03
N ARG A 81 4.30 -12.50 4.90
CA ARG A 81 5.23 -12.44 6.02
C ARG A 81 5.91 -11.09 6.10
N THR A 82 6.20 -10.66 7.30
CA THR A 82 7.05 -9.49 7.56
C THR A 82 8.23 -9.91 8.42
N THR A 83 9.40 -9.36 8.14
CA THR A 83 10.63 -9.68 8.85
C THR A 83 11.42 -8.44 9.18
N VAL A 84 12.02 -8.40 10.37
CA VAL A 84 13.03 -7.41 10.74
C VAL A 84 14.37 -8.12 10.85
N TYR A 85 15.36 -7.67 10.09
CA TYR A 85 16.72 -8.20 10.09
C TYR A 85 17.72 -7.10 10.43
N GLN A 86 18.46 -7.29 11.51
CA GLN A 86 19.57 -6.46 11.93
C GLN A 86 20.73 -7.40 12.32
N PRO A 87 21.78 -7.50 11.47
CA PRO A 87 22.90 -8.39 11.75
C PRO A 87 23.59 -7.99 13.07
N ARG A 88 23.65 -8.95 14.00
CA ARG A 88 24.46 -8.88 15.22
C ARG A 88 25.95 -8.70 14.88
N PRO A 89 26.77 -8.14 15.80
CA PRO A 89 27.86 -7.22 15.48
C PRO A 89 29.02 -7.92 14.78
N LYS A 90 28.85 -8.22 13.50
CA LYS A 90 29.96 -8.47 12.59
C LYS A 90 30.44 -7.09 12.13
N PRO A 91 31.70 -6.72 12.39
CA PRO A 91 32.22 -5.35 12.15
C PRO A 91 32.11 -4.80 10.71
N GLY A 92 31.57 -5.54 9.73
CA GLY A 92 31.31 -5.08 8.36
C GLY A 92 29.84 -5.10 7.92
N ASP A 93 28.94 -5.72 8.68
CA ASP A 93 27.50 -5.82 8.35
C ASP A 93 26.60 -5.10 9.35
N ALA A 94 27.13 -4.72 10.52
CA ALA A 94 26.40 -4.20 11.68
C ALA A 94 25.79 -2.79 11.51
N SER A 95 25.63 -2.26 10.29
CA SER A 95 25.24 -0.86 10.06
C SER A 95 23.81 -0.65 9.57
N ARG A 96 23.03 -1.72 9.33
CA ARG A 96 21.65 -1.58 8.84
C ARG A 96 20.59 -2.41 9.57
N THR A 97 19.37 -1.90 9.55
CA THR A 97 18.14 -2.62 9.90
C THR A 97 17.29 -2.76 8.63
N GLU A 98 16.81 -3.96 8.32
CA GLU A 98 15.99 -4.25 7.15
C GLU A 98 14.59 -4.68 7.60
N LEU A 99 13.57 -3.93 7.20
CA LEU A 99 12.16 -4.33 7.32
C LEU A 99 11.70 -4.84 5.95
N SER A 100 11.23 -6.08 5.88
CA SER A 100 10.89 -6.72 4.60
C SER A 100 9.50 -7.34 4.60
N LEU A 101 8.80 -7.24 3.47
CA LEU A 101 7.52 -7.87 3.19
C LEU A 101 7.71 -8.99 2.17
N TRP A 102 7.16 -10.16 2.49
CA TRP A 102 7.28 -11.39 1.71
C TRP A 102 5.90 -11.93 1.35
N PHE A 103 5.83 -12.59 0.21
CA PHE A 103 4.67 -13.34 -0.22
C PHE A 103 5.06 -14.80 -0.52
N ASP A 104 4.44 -15.72 0.19
CA ASP A 104 4.66 -17.16 0.05
C ASP A 104 3.43 -17.80 -0.59
N THR A 105 3.65 -18.41 -1.77
CA THR A 105 2.61 -19.09 -2.53
C THR A 105 2.34 -20.51 -2.01
N ASN A 106 3.11 -20.99 -1.02
CA ASN A 106 3.05 -22.36 -0.50
C ASN A 106 3.12 -23.42 -1.62
N GLY A 107 3.93 -23.16 -2.65
CA GLY A 107 4.12 -24.05 -3.80
C GLY A 107 3.14 -23.83 -4.96
N ALA A 108 2.11 -23.00 -4.79
CA ALA A 108 1.21 -22.65 -5.88
C ALA A 108 1.92 -21.85 -6.98
N ASN A 109 1.60 -22.12 -8.24
CA ASN A 109 2.22 -21.46 -9.39
C ASN A 109 1.49 -20.16 -9.76
N TYR A 110 1.99 -19.05 -9.25
CA TYR A 110 1.48 -17.70 -9.55
C TYR A 110 2.04 -17.10 -10.86
N THR A 111 2.98 -17.79 -11.52
CA THR A 111 3.78 -17.24 -12.63
C THR A 111 3.21 -17.50 -14.03
N ASP A 112 1.89 -17.71 -14.14
CA ASP A 112 1.10 -17.75 -15.40
C ASP A 112 0.61 -19.14 -15.90
N ASN A 113 0.32 -20.12 -15.03
CA ASN A 113 -0.15 -21.43 -15.54
C ASN A 113 -1.66 -21.66 -15.63
N TYR A 114 -2.52 -20.67 -15.35
CA TYR A 114 -3.99 -20.80 -15.42
C TYR A 114 -4.61 -21.85 -14.48
N ASP A 115 -3.81 -22.76 -13.91
CA ASP A 115 -4.19 -23.84 -13.02
C ASP A 115 -4.82 -23.35 -11.73
N LEU A 116 -4.51 -22.11 -11.31
CA LEU A 116 -5.14 -21.51 -10.14
C LEU A 116 -6.63 -21.27 -10.37
N GLY A 117 -7.06 -21.03 -11.60
CA GLY A 117 -8.44 -20.65 -11.87
C GLY A 117 -8.84 -19.28 -11.29
N TRP A 118 -7.88 -18.43 -10.93
CA TRP A 118 -8.17 -17.09 -10.44
C TRP A 118 -6.96 -16.19 -10.54
N ASP A 119 -7.23 -14.89 -10.49
CA ASP A 119 -6.22 -13.85 -10.41
C ASP A 119 -6.20 -13.20 -9.04
N VAL A 120 -5.04 -12.64 -8.67
CA VAL A 120 -4.87 -11.95 -7.39
C VAL A 120 -4.29 -10.57 -7.59
N CYS A 121 -4.96 -9.60 -6.97
CA CYS A 121 -4.42 -8.27 -6.71
C CYS A 121 -4.06 -8.16 -5.23
N TYR A 122 -3.05 -7.36 -4.90
CA TYR A 122 -2.86 -6.88 -3.54
C TYR A 122 -2.69 -5.36 -3.51
N PHE A 123 -3.12 -4.77 -2.41
CA PHE A 123 -3.15 -3.32 -2.19
C PHE A 123 -2.52 -2.98 -0.85
N TRP A 124 -1.72 -1.92 -0.81
CA TRP A 124 -1.30 -1.33 0.45
C TRP A 124 -2.41 -0.44 1.00
N MET A 125 -2.72 -0.58 2.29
CA MET A 125 -3.67 0.27 3.00
C MET A 125 -2.90 1.35 3.77
N LEU A 126 -2.79 2.56 3.19
CA LEU A 126 -2.00 3.66 3.76
C LEU A 126 -2.69 5.01 3.52
N PRO A 127 -2.35 6.06 4.30
CA PRO A 127 -1.55 6.03 5.50
C PRO A 127 -2.39 5.67 6.74
N PHE A 128 -1.87 4.82 7.62
CA PHE A 128 -2.46 4.63 8.96
C PHE A 128 -2.17 5.83 9.86
N THR A 129 -3.13 6.18 10.73
CA THR A 129 -2.84 7.10 11.83
C THR A 129 -1.88 6.47 12.84
N VAL A 130 -1.22 7.29 13.66
CA VAL A 130 -0.36 6.80 14.74
C VAL A 130 -1.14 5.91 15.71
N ASP A 131 -2.36 6.28 16.09
CA ASP A 131 -3.19 5.43 16.97
C ASP A 131 -3.53 4.10 16.31
N THR A 132 -3.77 4.07 14.98
CA THR A 132 -3.98 2.83 14.23
C THR A 132 -2.75 1.92 14.33
N PHE A 133 -1.53 2.45 14.14
CA PHE A 133 -0.29 1.69 14.32
C PHE A 133 -0.14 1.15 15.75
N LEU A 134 -0.50 1.94 16.76
CA LEU A 134 -0.43 1.51 18.17
C LEU A 134 -1.48 0.44 18.49
N ARG A 135 -2.68 0.49 17.90
CA ARG A 135 -3.69 -0.57 18.02
C ARG A 135 -3.22 -1.88 17.40
N ALA A 136 -2.55 -1.80 16.25
CA ALA A 136 -2.04 -2.97 15.54
C ALA A 136 -1.04 -3.81 16.34
N GLN A 137 -0.46 -3.25 17.41
CA GLN A 137 0.47 -3.97 18.28
C GLN A 137 -0.16 -5.16 19.02
N LYS A 138 -1.49 -5.24 19.06
CA LYS A 138 -2.24 -6.38 19.61
C LYS A 138 -2.98 -7.19 18.55
N ASP A 139 -2.87 -6.79 17.29
CA ASP A 139 -3.53 -7.47 16.18
C ASP A 139 -2.84 -8.81 15.88
N LYS A 140 -3.65 -9.78 15.47
CA LYS A 140 -3.17 -11.14 15.16
C LYS A 140 -2.83 -11.32 13.69
N GLY A 141 -3.04 -10.29 12.86
CA GLY A 141 -2.86 -10.31 11.42
C GLY A 141 -4.17 -10.14 10.64
N ASP A 142 -5.33 -10.17 11.29
CA ASP A 142 -6.67 -10.10 10.68
C ASP A 142 -7.22 -8.66 10.53
N CYS A 143 -6.46 -7.66 11.00
CA CYS A 143 -6.85 -6.25 11.05
C CYS A 143 -8.03 -5.91 11.97
N LEU A 144 -8.66 -6.86 12.67
CA LEU A 144 -9.87 -6.60 13.44
C LEU A 144 -9.61 -5.75 14.68
N THR A 145 -8.40 -5.83 15.25
CA THR A 145 -8.00 -4.96 16.37
C THR A 145 -7.47 -3.61 15.87
N THR A 146 -6.87 -3.62 14.68
CA THR A 146 -6.29 -2.43 14.04
C THR A 146 -7.36 -1.47 13.51
N LEU A 147 -8.32 -1.98 12.74
CA LEU A 147 -9.29 -1.22 11.96
C LEU A 147 -10.74 -1.41 12.41
N ASP A 148 -11.04 -2.32 13.33
CA ASP A 148 -12.40 -2.80 13.63
C ASP A 148 -13.06 -3.64 12.52
N ALA A 149 -14.11 -4.36 12.91
CA ALA A 149 -14.82 -5.27 12.02
C ALA A 149 -15.64 -4.56 10.92
N ASN A 150 -16.13 -3.35 11.17
CA ASN A 150 -16.95 -2.61 10.21
C ASN A 150 -16.07 -2.07 9.08
N CYS A 151 -14.94 -1.43 9.41
CA CYS A 151 -14.00 -0.95 8.40
C CYS A 151 -13.44 -2.12 7.58
N VAL A 152 -12.99 -3.21 8.22
CA VAL A 152 -12.45 -4.38 7.49
C VAL A 152 -13.49 -4.95 6.52
N LYS A 153 -14.75 -5.08 6.97
CA LYS A 153 -15.86 -5.58 6.14
C LYS A 153 -16.17 -4.62 4.98
N ASP A 154 -16.33 -3.33 5.25
CA ASP A 154 -16.71 -2.36 4.23
C ASP A 154 -15.60 -2.14 3.19
N MET A 155 -14.34 -2.15 3.62
CA MET A 155 -13.18 -2.11 2.72
C MET A 155 -13.15 -3.34 1.79
N SER A 156 -13.35 -4.52 2.37
CA SER A 156 -13.36 -5.78 1.61
C SER A 156 -14.54 -5.81 0.63
N ASN A 157 -15.72 -5.35 1.06
CA ASN A 157 -16.91 -5.24 0.20
C ASN A 157 -16.70 -4.25 -0.95
N ALA A 158 -16.09 -3.10 -0.68
CA ALA A 158 -15.80 -2.11 -1.71
C ALA A 158 -14.85 -2.67 -2.79
N ALA A 159 -13.78 -3.36 -2.38
CA ALA A 159 -12.84 -3.99 -3.32
C ALA A 159 -13.49 -5.13 -4.11
N THR A 160 -14.26 -6.00 -3.46
CA THR A 160 -15.02 -7.08 -4.11
C THR A 160 -16.05 -6.53 -5.12
N ALA A 161 -16.76 -5.46 -4.76
CA ALA A 161 -17.72 -4.81 -5.66
C ALA A 161 -17.02 -4.19 -6.88
N ALA A 162 -15.90 -3.49 -6.68
CA ALA A 162 -15.10 -2.94 -7.76
C ALA A 162 -14.55 -4.04 -8.70
N ALA A 163 -14.10 -5.16 -8.14
CA ALA A 163 -13.65 -6.32 -8.91
C ALA A 163 -14.79 -6.88 -9.76
N ARG A 164 -15.97 -7.09 -9.17
CA ARG A 164 -17.16 -7.58 -9.88
C ARG A 164 -17.54 -6.70 -11.06
N LEU A 165 -17.43 -5.38 -10.93
CA LEU A 165 -17.72 -4.44 -12.02
C LEU A 165 -16.72 -4.56 -13.18
N LEU A 166 -15.45 -4.86 -12.89
CA LEU A 166 -14.39 -4.87 -13.90
C LEU A 166 -14.20 -6.22 -14.57
N VAL A 167 -14.37 -7.33 -13.84
CA VAL A 167 -14.10 -8.68 -14.35
C VAL A 167 -15.30 -9.63 -14.35
N GLY A 168 -16.43 -9.23 -13.75
CA GLY A 168 -17.60 -10.10 -13.64
C GLY A 168 -18.37 -10.30 -14.95
N LEU A 169 -18.19 -9.41 -15.93
CA LEU A 169 -18.89 -9.44 -17.22
C LEU A 169 -17.91 -9.09 -18.36
N PRO A 170 -16.97 -10.00 -18.72
CA PRO A 170 -16.08 -9.75 -19.84
C PRO A 170 -16.90 -9.61 -21.13
N THR A 171 -16.58 -8.60 -21.93
CA THR A 171 -17.10 -8.51 -23.30
C THR A 171 -16.58 -9.69 -24.12
N PRO A 172 -17.40 -10.33 -24.98
CA PRO A 172 -16.94 -11.41 -25.84
C PRO A 172 -15.77 -10.99 -26.73
N GLY A 173 -14.90 -11.94 -27.09
CA GLY A 173 -13.83 -11.69 -28.07
C GLY A 173 -14.37 -11.43 -29.48
N PRO A 174 -13.57 -10.78 -30.36
CA PRO A 174 -12.18 -10.34 -30.18
C PRO A 174 -12.02 -8.96 -29.49
N ASP A 175 -13.10 -8.19 -29.36
CA ASP A 175 -13.07 -6.81 -28.86
C ASP A 175 -13.16 -6.73 -27.33
N SER A 176 -12.62 -7.74 -26.65
CA SER A 176 -12.72 -7.82 -25.20
C SER A 176 -11.94 -6.70 -24.49
N ASN A 177 -12.54 -6.11 -23.46
CA ASN A 177 -11.87 -5.18 -22.55
C ASN A 177 -10.81 -5.86 -21.64
N LEU A 178 -10.86 -7.19 -21.52
CA LEU A 178 -9.93 -8.01 -20.75
C LEU A 178 -9.05 -8.84 -21.69
N THR A 179 -7.77 -8.98 -21.38
CA THR A 179 -6.74 -9.71 -22.13
C THR A 179 -5.77 -10.33 -21.14
N ALA A 180 -4.89 -11.24 -21.58
CA ALA A 180 -3.83 -11.81 -20.74
C ALA A 180 -2.92 -10.76 -20.02
N ASN A 181 -2.91 -9.50 -20.47
CA ASN A 181 -2.14 -8.41 -19.86
C ASN A 181 -3.00 -7.41 -19.07
N SER A 182 -4.30 -7.64 -18.92
CA SER A 182 -5.22 -6.67 -18.32
C SER A 182 -5.09 -6.60 -16.79
N LEU A 183 -4.62 -7.65 -16.12
CA LEU A 183 -4.63 -7.75 -14.66
C LEU A 183 -3.97 -6.55 -13.94
N PRO A 184 -2.76 -6.08 -14.30
CA PRO A 184 -2.19 -4.89 -13.66
C PRO A 184 -3.08 -3.64 -13.78
N SER A 185 -3.71 -3.45 -14.94
CA SER A 185 -4.64 -2.32 -15.17
C SER A 185 -5.95 -2.50 -14.40
N VAL A 186 -6.43 -3.74 -14.27
CA VAL A 186 -7.59 -4.08 -13.44
C VAL A 186 -7.29 -3.77 -11.97
N CYS A 187 -6.17 -4.22 -11.41
CA CYS A 187 -5.79 -3.91 -10.03
C CYS A 187 -5.72 -2.40 -9.80
N ALA A 188 -5.05 -1.64 -10.68
CA ALA A 188 -4.97 -0.19 -10.56
C ALA A 188 -6.36 0.50 -10.58
N LYS A 189 -7.26 0.06 -11.46
CA LYS A 189 -8.65 0.57 -11.53
C LYS A 189 -9.45 0.23 -10.27
N ILE A 190 -9.29 -0.98 -9.71
CA ILE A 190 -9.94 -1.37 -8.45
C ILE A 190 -9.52 -0.42 -7.32
N ALA A 191 -8.22 -0.19 -7.16
CA ALA A 191 -7.71 0.76 -6.15
C ALA A 191 -8.29 2.17 -6.36
N SER A 192 -8.33 2.65 -7.60
CA SER A 192 -8.92 3.96 -7.93
C SER A 192 -10.41 4.05 -7.57
N ILE A 193 -11.20 3.02 -7.86
CA ILE A 193 -12.64 2.97 -7.53
C ILE A 193 -12.84 2.96 -6.01
N VAL A 194 -12.08 2.15 -5.27
CA VAL A 194 -12.19 2.07 -3.82
C VAL A 194 -11.76 3.38 -3.16
N ASN A 195 -10.69 4.03 -3.64
CA ASN A 195 -10.26 5.33 -3.12
C ASN A 195 -11.30 6.42 -3.37
N SER A 196 -11.94 6.39 -4.53
CA SER A 196 -13.00 7.36 -4.87
C SER A 196 -14.28 7.14 -4.04
N ASN A 197 -14.48 5.92 -3.54
CA ASN A 197 -15.63 5.52 -2.74
C ASN A 197 -15.17 4.98 -1.37
N PHE A 198 -14.22 5.68 -0.75
CA PHE A 198 -13.58 5.22 0.47
C PHE A 198 -14.60 5.01 1.59
N PRO A 199 -14.66 3.83 2.24
CA PRO A 199 -15.65 3.58 3.29
C PRO A 199 -15.52 4.57 4.45
N SER A 200 -16.62 5.25 4.78
CA SER A 200 -16.65 6.21 5.89
C SER A 200 -16.37 5.55 7.25
N SER A 201 -16.70 4.26 7.40
CA SER A 201 -16.36 3.45 8.58
C SER A 201 -14.84 3.36 8.81
N CYS A 202 -14.03 3.49 7.75
CA CYS A 202 -12.59 3.46 7.85
C CYS A 202 -11.95 4.83 8.14
N ALA A 203 -12.67 5.94 7.99
CA ALA A 203 -12.12 7.29 8.11
C ALA A 203 -11.30 7.55 9.40
N PRO A 204 -11.70 7.06 10.60
CA PRO A 204 -10.93 7.26 11.83
C PRO A 204 -9.52 6.67 11.79
N TYR A 205 -9.29 5.63 10.98
CA TYR A 205 -8.03 4.88 10.95
C TYR A 205 -7.01 5.44 9.97
N PHE A 206 -7.45 6.28 9.03
CA PHE A 206 -6.66 6.80 7.91
C PHE A 206 -6.69 8.33 7.81
N ASN A 207 -6.90 9.05 8.93
CA ASN A 207 -6.94 10.51 8.94
C ASN A 207 -7.97 11.11 7.96
N GLY A 208 -9.13 10.46 7.82
CA GLY A 208 -10.24 10.90 6.94
C GLY A 208 -10.30 10.20 5.58
N SER A 209 -9.16 9.78 5.01
CA SER A 209 -9.12 9.10 3.71
C SER A 209 -7.91 8.17 3.62
N ALA A 210 -8.11 6.91 3.26
CA ALA A 210 -6.98 6.08 2.82
C ALA A 210 -6.74 6.22 1.32
N SER A 211 -5.53 5.83 0.94
CA SER A 211 -5.14 5.45 -0.40
C SER A 211 -4.83 3.95 -0.39
N LEU A 212 -5.71 3.16 -1.00
CA LEU A 212 -5.31 1.88 -1.57
C LEU A 212 -4.35 2.17 -2.72
N SER A 213 -3.10 1.75 -2.56
CA SER A 213 -2.13 1.82 -3.64
C SER A 213 -2.11 0.50 -4.41
N ALA A 214 -2.31 0.59 -5.73
CA ALA A 214 -1.95 -0.44 -6.71
C ALA A 214 -1.20 0.23 -7.86
N GLY A 215 0.08 -0.08 -8.03
CA GLY A 215 0.94 0.53 -9.03
C GLY A 215 2.35 -0.08 -9.04
N PRO A 216 2.98 -0.20 -10.23
CA PRO A 216 4.08 -1.14 -10.43
C PRO A 216 5.39 -0.68 -9.79
N PRO A 217 6.30 -1.58 -9.39
CA PRO A 217 6.08 -2.91 -8.82
C PRO A 217 6.13 -2.90 -7.28
N ALA A 218 6.45 -1.79 -6.61
CA ALA A 218 6.66 -1.74 -5.16
C ALA A 218 5.39 -1.54 -4.32
N LEU A 219 4.37 -0.88 -4.86
CA LEU A 219 3.28 -0.28 -4.07
C LEU A 219 1.91 -0.93 -4.35
N GLY A 220 1.87 -2.23 -4.66
CA GLY A 220 0.61 -2.96 -4.93
C GLY A 220 0.48 -3.36 -6.40
N GLY A 221 -0.30 -4.40 -6.70
CA GLY A 221 -0.52 -4.83 -8.07
C GLY A 221 -0.88 -6.30 -8.24
N ALA A 222 -0.61 -6.82 -9.43
CA ALA A 222 -0.86 -8.21 -9.79
C ALA A 222 0.12 -9.16 -9.08
N LEU A 223 -0.42 -10.15 -8.37
CA LEU A 223 0.36 -11.27 -7.83
C LEU A 223 0.38 -12.47 -8.76
N THR A 224 -0.59 -12.60 -9.68
CA THR A 224 -0.64 -13.65 -10.70
C THR A 224 -0.27 -13.15 -12.10
N GLY A 225 0.09 -14.08 -12.98
CA GLY A 225 0.40 -13.82 -14.38
C GLY A 225 1.88 -13.51 -14.65
N PRO A 226 2.24 -13.26 -15.93
CA PRO A 226 3.62 -13.19 -16.38
C PRO A 226 4.32 -11.90 -15.92
N LYS A 227 3.54 -10.89 -15.57
CA LYS A 227 3.99 -9.60 -15.01
C LYS A 227 3.74 -9.49 -13.51
N SER A 228 3.51 -10.63 -12.84
CA SER A 228 3.29 -10.62 -11.39
C SER A 228 4.54 -10.20 -10.62
N LEU A 229 4.32 -9.65 -9.42
CA LEU A 229 5.44 -9.38 -8.52
C LEU A 229 6.15 -10.63 -8.05
N VAL A 230 5.44 -11.76 -7.95
CA VAL A 230 6.02 -13.06 -7.59
C VAL A 230 6.98 -13.53 -8.69
N ALA A 231 6.61 -13.34 -9.96
CA ALA A 231 7.51 -13.61 -11.09
C ALA A 231 8.69 -12.63 -11.12
N ALA A 232 8.45 -11.35 -10.81
CA ALA A 232 9.49 -10.31 -10.83
C ALA A 232 10.47 -10.39 -9.64
N SER A 233 10.09 -11.06 -8.54
CA SER A 233 10.93 -11.18 -7.34
C SER A 233 12.21 -11.97 -7.62
N GLN A 234 13.34 -11.28 -7.58
CA GLN A 234 14.67 -11.87 -7.73
C GLN A 234 15.14 -12.62 -6.48
N CYS A 235 14.58 -12.27 -5.31
CA CYS A 235 14.95 -12.85 -4.03
C CYS A 235 13.87 -13.83 -3.57
N LYS A 236 14.22 -15.12 -3.53
CA LYS A 236 13.36 -16.19 -3.06
C LYS A 236 14.08 -16.94 -1.95
N THR A 237 13.43 -17.07 -0.79
CA THR A 237 13.97 -17.74 0.39
C THR A 237 12.91 -18.67 0.99
N LYS A 238 13.22 -19.33 2.11
CA LYS A 238 12.22 -20.09 2.90
C LYS A 238 11.08 -19.22 3.48
N TYR A 239 11.20 -17.89 3.37
CA TYR A 239 10.16 -16.93 3.78
C TYR A 239 9.19 -16.58 2.64
N GLY A 240 9.47 -17.01 1.41
CA GLY A 240 8.71 -16.69 0.22
C GLY A 240 9.48 -15.81 -0.76
N SER A 241 8.74 -15.12 -1.62
CA SER A 241 9.25 -14.15 -2.57
C SER A 241 9.28 -12.75 -1.93
N LEU A 242 10.42 -12.07 -1.99
CA LEU A 242 10.56 -10.72 -1.45
C LEU A 242 9.78 -9.71 -2.30
N ILE A 243 8.76 -9.10 -1.73
CA ILE A 243 7.93 -8.11 -2.41
C ILE A 243 8.45 -6.70 -2.18
N TRP A 244 8.91 -6.40 -0.97
CA TRP A 244 9.37 -5.06 -0.62
C TRP A 244 10.35 -5.11 0.54
N THR A 245 11.30 -4.18 0.59
CA THR A 245 12.17 -3.99 1.74
C THR A 245 12.49 -2.51 1.95
N GLN A 246 12.70 -2.14 3.20
CA GLN A 246 13.23 -0.85 3.61
C GLN A 246 14.43 -1.03 4.50
N ILE A 247 15.46 -0.24 4.23
CA ILE A 247 16.75 -0.29 4.92
C ILE A 247 16.92 1.01 5.70
N GLY A 248 17.16 0.89 7.00
CA GLY A 248 17.50 1.99 7.90
C GLY A 248 18.82 1.73 8.61
N ALA A 249 19.21 2.63 9.52
CA ALA A 249 20.41 2.47 10.34
C ALA A 249 20.29 1.31 11.35
N ALA A 250 21.42 0.70 11.72
CA ALA A 250 21.47 -0.32 12.77
C ALA A 250 21.55 0.29 14.17
N ASP A 251 20.55 1.06 14.54
CA ASP A 251 20.36 1.52 15.91
C ASP A 251 19.10 0.90 16.54
N SER A 252 19.03 0.96 17.87
CA SER A 252 17.93 0.37 18.65
C SER A 252 16.58 1.02 18.33
N ASP A 253 16.57 2.29 17.93
CA ASP A 253 15.35 3.04 17.65
C ASP A 253 14.76 2.58 16.31
N THR A 254 15.58 2.49 15.27
CA THR A 254 15.20 1.98 13.95
C THR A 254 14.74 0.53 14.02
N TYR A 255 15.44 -0.31 14.80
CA TYR A 255 15.03 -1.69 15.05
C TYR A 255 13.66 -1.74 15.74
N THR A 256 13.49 -0.99 16.83
CA THR A 256 12.22 -0.94 17.58
C THR A 256 11.07 -0.45 16.69
N LEU A 257 11.27 0.63 15.96
CA LEU A 257 10.28 1.16 15.01
C LEU A 257 9.95 0.14 13.91
N SER A 258 10.95 -0.58 13.38
CA SER A 258 10.73 -1.62 12.37
C SER A 258 9.89 -2.79 12.92
N THR A 259 10.07 -3.15 14.20
CA THR A 259 9.25 -4.18 14.85
C THR A 259 7.83 -3.72 15.17
N TRP A 260 7.64 -2.43 15.45
CA TRP A 260 6.31 -1.84 15.64
C TRP A 260 5.59 -1.59 14.33
N TRP A 261 6.32 -1.49 13.22
CA TRP A 261 5.73 -1.23 11.92
C TRP A 261 4.66 -2.25 11.58
N THR A 262 3.47 -1.75 11.24
CA THR A 262 2.35 -2.58 10.80
C THR A 262 2.05 -2.28 9.35
N THR A 263 2.01 -3.32 8.53
CA THR A 263 1.69 -3.22 7.12
C THR A 263 0.26 -3.70 6.88
N GLY A 264 -0.63 -2.77 6.54
CA GLY A 264 -1.97 -3.10 6.06
C GLY A 264 -1.95 -3.55 4.61
N ILE A 265 -2.32 -4.79 4.33
CA ILE A 265 -2.48 -5.35 2.99
C ILE A 265 -3.92 -5.76 2.78
N LEU A 266 -4.50 -5.39 1.64
CA LEU A 266 -5.76 -5.96 1.16
C LEU A 266 -5.44 -6.91 0.01
N THR A 267 -5.70 -8.21 0.19
CA THR A 267 -5.52 -9.23 -0.86
C THR A 267 -6.87 -9.52 -1.48
N LEU A 268 -6.98 -9.38 -2.80
CA LEU A 268 -8.21 -9.59 -3.55
C LEU A 268 -8.01 -10.75 -4.53
N PHE A 269 -8.82 -11.79 -4.36
CA PHE A 269 -8.96 -12.90 -5.27
C PHE A 269 -10.13 -12.60 -6.22
N LEU A 270 -9.91 -12.66 -7.52
CA LEU A 270 -10.90 -12.31 -8.53
C LEU A 270 -10.94 -13.33 -9.68
N PRO A 271 -12.07 -13.42 -10.41
CA PRO A 271 -12.12 -14.10 -11.70
C PRO A 271 -10.94 -13.73 -12.59
N ILE A 272 -10.52 -14.67 -13.45
CA ILE A 272 -9.39 -14.43 -14.35
C ILE A 272 -9.69 -13.19 -15.22
N ALA A 273 -8.77 -12.24 -15.23
CA ALA A 273 -8.88 -10.98 -15.96
C ALA A 273 -8.53 -11.14 -17.46
N ASP A 274 -8.98 -12.22 -18.09
CA ASP A 274 -8.76 -12.56 -19.50
C ASP A 274 -10.00 -13.27 -20.06
N TYR A 275 -10.62 -12.68 -21.11
CA TYR A 275 -11.84 -13.22 -21.72
C TYR A 275 -11.66 -14.57 -22.40
N ALA A 276 -10.43 -14.87 -22.83
CA ALA A 276 -10.14 -16.12 -23.53
C ALA A 276 -10.19 -17.33 -22.59
N ARG A 277 -10.50 -17.12 -21.31
CA ARG A 277 -10.37 -18.12 -20.25
C ARG A 277 -11.69 -18.31 -19.50
N PRO A 278 -11.99 -19.56 -19.08
CA PRO A 278 -13.19 -19.84 -18.34
C PRO A 278 -13.16 -19.15 -16.97
N VAL A 279 -14.27 -18.52 -16.60
CA VAL A 279 -14.46 -17.97 -15.25
C VAL A 279 -14.62 -19.13 -14.28
N THR A 280 -13.61 -19.35 -13.46
CA THR A 280 -13.57 -20.40 -12.45
C THR A 280 -13.92 -19.90 -11.06
N LEU A 281 -13.97 -18.57 -10.85
CA LEU A 281 -14.43 -17.96 -9.60
C LEU A 281 -15.81 -17.32 -9.80
N PRO A 282 -16.86 -17.76 -9.09
CA PRO A 282 -18.19 -17.17 -9.24
C PRO A 282 -18.25 -15.76 -8.65
N GLN A 283 -17.45 -15.47 -7.63
CA GLN A 283 -17.42 -14.20 -6.91
C GLN A 283 -15.99 -13.84 -6.49
N SER A 284 -15.66 -12.56 -6.52
CA SER A 284 -14.40 -12.06 -5.95
C SER A 284 -14.46 -12.07 -4.43
N THR A 285 -13.32 -12.26 -3.78
CA THR A 285 -13.19 -12.24 -2.32
C THR A 285 -11.98 -11.40 -1.94
N ALA A 286 -12.17 -10.44 -1.04
CA ALA A 286 -11.09 -9.62 -0.49
C ALA A 286 -10.85 -9.96 0.98
N VAL A 287 -9.58 -9.99 1.39
CA VAL A 287 -9.15 -10.24 2.77
C VAL A 287 -8.14 -9.16 3.17
N ALA A 288 -8.46 -8.42 4.22
CA ALA A 288 -7.55 -7.46 4.83
C ALA A 288 -6.63 -8.15 5.84
N THR A 289 -5.34 -7.83 5.83
CA THR A 289 -4.35 -8.33 6.77
C THR A 289 -3.46 -7.21 7.30
N CYS A 290 -3.14 -7.26 8.59
CA CYS A 290 -2.37 -6.24 9.29
C CYS A 290 -1.10 -6.88 9.86
N LEU A 291 -0.04 -6.86 9.06
CA LEU A 291 1.17 -7.63 9.30
C LEU A 291 2.13 -6.87 10.20
N ARG A 292 2.60 -7.52 11.26
CA ARG A 292 3.64 -7.01 12.15
C ARG A 292 4.62 -8.12 12.49
N ALA A 293 5.92 -7.80 12.59
CA ALA A 293 6.92 -8.72 13.08
C ALA A 293 6.82 -8.80 14.61
N ASN A 294 6.24 -9.88 15.14
CA ASN A 294 5.94 -10.04 16.56
C ASN A 294 6.60 -11.27 17.21
N THR A 295 7.21 -12.15 16.42
CA THR A 295 7.87 -13.36 16.88
C THR A 295 9.38 -13.14 16.88
N VAL A 296 9.94 -12.93 18.07
CA VAL A 296 11.37 -12.65 18.26
C VAL A 296 12.14 -13.96 18.27
N GLU A 297 13.12 -14.10 17.38
CA GLU A 297 14.00 -15.27 17.34
C GLU A 297 14.86 -15.37 18.61
N PRO A 298 15.17 -16.58 19.10
CA PRO A 298 16.03 -16.77 20.26
C PRO A 298 17.39 -16.08 20.08
N GLY A 299 17.77 -15.30 21.09
CA GLY A 299 18.97 -14.47 20.97
C GLY A 299 18.81 -13.38 19.91
N SER A 300 17.66 -12.76 19.79
CA SER A 300 17.52 -11.41 19.20
C SER A 300 17.29 -10.37 20.30
N LEU A 301 17.37 -9.09 19.96
CA LEU A 301 16.97 -8.04 20.90
C LEU A 301 15.45 -8.05 20.99
N ALA A 302 14.91 -8.12 22.22
CA ALA A 302 13.49 -7.95 22.45
C ALA A 302 13.12 -6.50 22.15
N PRO A 303 12.11 -6.24 21.30
CA PRO A 303 11.67 -4.88 21.04
C PRO A 303 11.06 -4.28 22.30
N LEU A 304 11.17 -2.97 22.45
CA LEU A 304 10.48 -2.26 23.52
C LEU A 304 8.97 -2.36 23.33
N ASP A 305 8.22 -2.28 24.42
CA ASP A 305 6.76 -2.20 24.35
C ASP A 305 6.33 -0.88 23.70
N ALA A 306 5.43 -0.97 22.74
CA ALA A 306 4.83 0.21 22.13
C ALA A 306 3.95 0.98 23.13
N PRO A 307 3.85 2.31 23.00
CA PRO A 307 2.90 3.09 23.78
C PRO A 307 1.46 2.59 23.63
N LEU A 308 0.63 2.77 24.65
CA LEU A 308 -0.80 2.43 24.55
C LEU A 308 -1.49 3.36 23.53
N PRO A 309 -2.37 2.82 22.66
CA PRO A 309 -3.18 3.65 21.77
C PRO A 309 -4.16 4.51 22.55
N THR A 310 -4.47 5.69 22.03
CA THR A 310 -5.57 6.50 22.57
C THR A 310 -6.89 5.74 22.42
N PRO A 311 -7.80 5.72 23.41
CA PRO A 311 -9.12 5.11 23.24
C PRO A 311 -9.85 5.75 22.06
N LEU A 312 -10.46 4.94 21.18
CA LEU A 312 -11.39 5.47 20.19
C LEU A 312 -12.56 6.06 20.96
N SER A 313 -12.83 7.35 20.74
CA SER A 313 -14.06 7.95 21.23
C SER A 313 -15.19 7.34 20.41
N THR A 314 -15.79 6.27 20.93
CA THR A 314 -17.03 5.73 20.37
C THR A 314 -18.08 6.80 20.58
N SER A 315 -18.25 7.68 19.59
CA SER A 315 -19.43 8.52 19.49
C SER A 315 -20.58 7.55 19.30
N SER A 316 -21.16 7.10 20.42
CA SER A 316 -22.45 6.43 20.44
C SER A 316 -23.39 7.41 19.77
N SER A 317 -23.60 7.21 18.47
CA SER A 317 -24.63 7.91 17.73
C SER A 317 -25.91 7.57 18.48
N LEU A 318 -26.37 8.53 19.28
CA LEU A 318 -27.67 8.50 19.93
C LEU A 318 -28.66 8.26 18.79
N ASN A 319 -29.08 7.01 18.64
CA ASN A 319 -30.25 6.67 17.85
C ASN A 319 -31.37 7.52 18.43
N ASN A 320 -31.73 8.55 17.70
CA ASN A 320 -32.80 9.46 18.03
C ASN A 320 -34.07 8.61 18.00
N GLY A 321 -34.41 8.10 19.18
CA GLY A 321 -35.58 7.29 19.43
C GLY A 321 -36.80 8.04 18.93
N THR A 322 -37.61 7.30 18.20
CA THR A 322 -38.95 7.62 17.76
C THR A 322 -39.69 8.45 18.80
N THR A 323 -40.23 9.59 18.35
CA THR A 323 -41.15 10.45 19.08
C THR A 323 -42.30 9.64 19.68
N SER A 324 -42.20 9.36 20.98
CA SER A 324 -43.33 9.00 21.82
C SER A 324 -43.56 10.16 22.79
N THR A 325 -44.59 10.92 22.50
CA THR A 325 -45.15 12.01 23.29
C THR A 325 -45.53 11.53 24.69
N ALA A 326 -44.88 12.03 25.75
CA ALA A 326 -45.50 12.28 27.07
C ALA A 326 -44.52 12.93 28.07
N ASN A 327 -44.90 14.15 28.48
CA ASN A 327 -44.62 14.89 29.72
C ASN A 327 -43.72 14.25 30.80
N SER A 328 -42.69 15.02 31.20
CA SER A 328 -42.50 15.63 32.54
C SER A 328 -41.02 15.66 32.96
N SER A 329 -40.55 16.87 33.26
CA SER A 329 -39.50 17.26 34.24
C SER A 329 -38.55 16.17 34.79
N ASP A 330 -37.25 16.27 34.48
CA ASP A 330 -36.26 16.81 35.43
C ASP A 330 -34.84 16.81 34.83
N GLY A 331 -34.06 17.81 35.25
CA GLY A 331 -32.85 18.27 34.56
C GLY A 331 -31.62 17.36 34.69
N SER A 332 -30.89 17.23 33.58
CA SER A 332 -29.46 16.93 33.61
C SER A 332 -28.71 17.91 32.70
N SER A 333 -27.82 18.68 33.30
CA SER A 333 -27.09 19.79 32.69
C SER A 333 -25.88 19.27 31.92
N THR A 334 -25.98 19.26 30.59
CA THR A 334 -24.83 19.12 29.69
C THR A 334 -23.96 20.37 29.84
N LYS A 335 -22.74 20.20 30.37
CA LYS A 335 -21.76 21.29 30.52
C LYS A 335 -21.26 21.69 29.13
N ALA A 336 -21.94 22.68 28.54
CA ALA A 336 -21.45 23.42 27.39
C ALA A 336 -20.08 24.02 27.73
N LEU A 337 -19.08 23.73 26.89
CA LEU A 337 -17.74 24.31 27.04
C LEU A 337 -17.86 25.83 26.88
N SER A 338 -17.48 26.54 27.94
CA SER A 338 -17.49 28.00 28.01
C SER A 338 -16.80 28.58 26.77
N THR A 339 -17.51 29.47 26.09
CA THR A 339 -17.08 30.21 24.89
C THR A 339 -15.71 30.87 25.06
N GLY A 340 -15.28 31.12 26.31
CA GLY A 340 -13.95 31.65 26.63
C GLY A 340 -12.76 30.75 26.26
N GLY A 341 -12.93 29.43 26.19
CA GLY A 341 -11.84 28.51 25.84
C GLY A 341 -11.51 28.50 24.34
N ILE A 342 -12.53 28.70 23.50
CA ILE A 342 -12.39 28.65 22.04
C ILE A 342 -11.66 29.90 21.51
N VAL A 343 -11.88 31.07 22.13
CA VAL A 343 -11.25 32.32 21.70
C VAL A 343 -9.73 32.33 21.96
N GLY A 344 -9.27 31.67 23.04
CA GLY A 344 -7.85 31.62 23.39
C GLY A 344 -6.97 30.88 22.37
N LEU A 345 -7.50 29.82 21.75
CA LEU A 345 -6.78 29.03 20.74
C LEU A 345 -6.63 29.77 19.41
N ALA A 346 -7.62 30.55 19.00
CA ALA A 346 -7.57 31.31 17.75
C ALA A 346 -6.45 32.35 17.74
N ILE A 347 -6.24 33.07 18.86
CA ILE A 347 -5.21 34.11 18.96
C ILE A 347 -3.80 33.49 18.98
N GLY A 348 -3.63 32.35 19.65
CA GLY A 348 -2.35 31.65 19.73
C GLY A 348 -1.84 31.18 18.36
N VAL A 349 -2.73 30.64 17.51
CA VAL A 349 -2.35 30.16 16.16
C VAL A 349 -1.96 31.31 15.25
N CYS A 350 -2.69 32.43 15.29
CA CYS A 350 -2.35 33.63 14.49
C CYS A 350 -0.97 34.18 14.86
N ALA A 351 -0.64 34.28 16.15
CA ALA A 351 0.67 34.76 16.59
C ALA A 351 1.81 33.78 16.22
N GLY A 352 1.56 32.48 16.34
CA GLY A 352 2.54 31.44 15.96
C GLY A 352 2.88 31.45 14.46
N LEU A 353 1.87 31.55 13.58
CA LEU A 353 2.08 31.61 12.13
C LEU A 353 2.87 32.86 11.72
N LEU A 354 2.63 33.99 12.40
CA LEU A 354 3.32 35.24 12.11
C LEU A 354 4.82 35.18 12.46
N LEU A 355 5.18 34.51 13.57
CA LEU A 355 6.58 34.26 13.94
C LEU A 355 7.29 33.31 12.98
N ILE A 356 6.61 32.25 12.52
CA ILE A 356 7.19 31.29 11.55
C ILE A 356 7.42 31.97 10.20
N ALA A 357 6.46 32.76 9.72
CA ALA A 357 6.60 33.52 8.47
C ALA A 357 7.77 34.52 8.55
N LEU A 358 7.92 35.22 9.69
CA LEU A 358 9.02 36.15 9.92
C LEU A 358 10.38 35.43 9.94
N GLY A 359 10.45 34.27 10.60
CA GLY A 359 11.65 33.42 10.64
C GLY A 359 12.07 32.92 9.25
N ALA A 360 11.12 32.40 8.47
CA ALA A 360 11.37 31.95 7.10
C ALA A 360 11.85 33.11 6.20
N PHE A 361 11.20 34.29 6.31
CA PHE A 361 11.56 35.47 5.55
C PHE A 361 13.00 35.96 5.84
N LEU A 362 13.39 36.01 7.11
CA LEU A 362 14.76 36.38 7.50
C LEU A 362 15.81 35.38 6.98
N CYS A 363 15.47 34.08 6.98
CA CYS A 363 16.35 33.04 6.46
C CYS A 363 16.55 33.16 4.93
N PHE A 364 15.46 33.39 4.18
CA PHE A 364 15.54 33.65 2.74
C PHE A 364 16.32 34.91 2.40
N ARG A 365 16.15 35.99 3.19
CA ARG A 365 16.90 37.24 3.00
C ARG A 365 18.40 37.06 3.25
N LYS A 366 18.79 36.27 4.25
CA LYS A 366 20.21 35.97 4.54
C LYS A 366 20.84 35.14 3.42
N ARG A 367 20.11 34.15 2.89
CA ARG A 367 20.61 33.25 1.83
C ARG A 367 20.84 33.97 0.50
N ARG A 368 20.03 34.99 0.16
CA ARG A 368 20.25 35.81 -1.05
C ARG A 368 21.54 36.63 -0.99
N ARG A 369 21.95 37.11 0.18
CA ARG A 369 23.20 37.90 0.33
C ARG A 369 24.46 37.03 0.15
N GLN A 370 24.41 35.77 0.56
CA GLN A 370 25.57 34.87 0.43
C GLN A 370 25.85 34.46 -1.03
N ARG A 371 24.82 34.42 -1.89
CA ARG A 371 25.00 34.09 -3.31
C ARG A 371 25.73 35.16 -4.13
N GLN A 372 25.76 36.41 -3.67
CA GLN A 372 26.48 37.48 -4.36
C GLN A 372 27.98 37.51 -4.02
N VAL A 373 28.41 36.91 -2.90
CA VAL A 373 29.83 36.87 -2.52
C VAL A 373 30.57 35.71 -3.19
N SER A 374 29.88 34.60 -3.50
CA SER A 374 30.51 33.45 -4.18
C SER A 374 30.63 33.59 -5.70
N ALA A 375 30.01 34.60 -6.33
CA ALA A 375 30.13 34.84 -7.77
C ALA A 375 31.39 35.65 -8.15
N ALA A 376 32.06 36.28 -7.18
CA ALA A 376 33.27 37.08 -7.43
C ALA A 376 34.60 36.31 -7.21
N ALA A 377 34.54 35.06 -6.74
CA ALA A 377 35.73 34.28 -6.40
C ALA A 377 36.14 33.22 -7.45
N SER A 378 35.41 33.08 -8.56
CA SER A 378 35.64 32.01 -9.55
C SER A 378 36.32 32.49 -10.86
N SER A 379 36.90 33.69 -10.88
CA SER A 379 37.48 34.30 -12.11
C SER A 379 39.01 34.40 -12.12
N HIS A 380 39.74 33.59 -11.35
CA HIS A 380 41.21 33.65 -11.39
C HIS A 380 41.86 32.26 -11.30
N GLY A 381 42.53 31.85 -12.39
CA GLY A 381 43.65 30.91 -12.31
C GLY A 381 43.56 29.64 -13.16
N SER A 382 43.46 29.75 -14.49
CA SER A 382 43.97 28.70 -15.39
C SER A 382 45.46 28.92 -15.60
N VAL A 383 46.29 28.26 -14.77
CA VAL A 383 47.74 28.17 -15.00
C VAL A 383 48.02 26.94 -15.85
N GLU A 384 48.50 27.24 -17.05
CA GLU A 384 49.16 26.39 -18.02
C GLU A 384 50.35 25.66 -17.39
N MET A 385 50.35 24.32 -17.48
CA MET A 385 51.59 23.54 -17.38
C MET A 385 51.61 22.49 -18.49
N ASP A 386 52.50 22.78 -19.44
CA ASP A 386 53.06 21.91 -20.46
C ASP A 386 53.96 20.84 -19.78
N GLY A 387 53.84 19.58 -20.20
CA GLY A 387 54.48 18.46 -19.52
C GLY A 387 54.32 17.12 -20.22
N LYS A 388 55.08 16.93 -21.30
CA LYS A 388 55.28 15.69 -22.05
C LYS A 388 55.65 14.48 -21.17
N SER A 389 54.95 13.35 -21.35
CA SER A 389 55.41 11.96 -21.09
C SER A 389 54.33 11.01 -21.67
N SER A 390 54.49 10.51 -22.90
CA SER A 390 55.18 9.26 -23.26
C SER A 390 54.46 7.96 -22.83
N LEU A 391 53.77 7.38 -23.82
CA LEU A 391 53.70 5.96 -24.19
C LEU A 391 52.85 4.96 -23.39
N LEU A 392 51.99 4.30 -24.19
CA LEU A 392 51.42 2.95 -24.05
C LEU A 392 50.29 2.75 -23.02
N GLN A 393 49.04 2.95 -23.46
CA GLN A 393 48.03 1.91 -23.30
C GLN A 393 46.77 2.11 -24.16
N HIS A 394 46.53 1.09 -24.99
CA HIS A 394 45.26 0.56 -25.51
C HIS A 394 44.05 1.49 -25.72
N ARG A 395 43.79 1.72 -27.01
CA ARG A 395 42.50 2.10 -27.61
C ARG A 395 41.35 1.16 -27.18
N PHE A 396 40.30 1.75 -26.62
CA PHE A 396 38.91 1.46 -26.97
C PHE A 396 38.19 2.81 -27.14
N PRO A 397 37.52 3.10 -28.28
CA PRO A 397 36.73 4.32 -28.40
C PRO A 397 35.37 4.10 -27.72
N SER A 398 35.17 4.67 -26.52
CA SER A 398 33.82 4.95 -26.02
C SER A 398 33.41 6.32 -26.53
N GLU A 399 32.66 6.31 -27.62
CA GLU A 399 31.98 7.47 -28.17
C GLU A 399 30.88 7.89 -27.16
N ALA A 400 31.07 9.02 -26.50
CA ALA A 400 30.05 9.62 -25.65
C ALA A 400 29.03 10.35 -26.54
N PRO A 401 27.72 10.04 -26.44
CA PRO A 401 26.73 10.73 -27.26
C PRO A 401 26.54 12.18 -26.78
N ASN A 402 26.70 13.06 -27.75
CA ASN A 402 26.46 14.50 -27.71
C ASN A 402 24.99 14.80 -27.37
N LEU A 403 24.74 15.29 -26.16
CA LEU A 403 23.44 15.83 -25.73
C LEU A 403 23.29 17.25 -26.30
N ASN A 404 22.76 17.34 -27.52
CA ASN A 404 22.12 18.55 -28.03
C ASN A 404 21.19 18.16 -29.18
N THR A 405 19.99 17.71 -28.83
CA THR A 405 18.91 17.59 -29.81
C THR A 405 17.68 18.31 -29.27
N PHE A 406 17.48 19.52 -29.80
CA PHE A 406 16.21 20.22 -29.79
C PHE A 406 15.16 19.30 -30.45
N TYR A 407 14.07 19.01 -29.73
CA TYR A 407 12.86 18.44 -30.33
C TYR A 407 11.90 19.57 -30.67
N GLU A 408 11.87 19.92 -31.95
CA GLU A 408 10.86 20.76 -32.58
C GLU A 408 9.63 19.87 -32.85
N MET A 409 8.53 20.09 -32.13
CA MET A 409 7.27 19.39 -32.37
C MET A 409 6.62 19.91 -33.65
N SER A 410 6.78 19.17 -34.75
CA SER A 410 6.00 19.39 -35.97
C SER A 410 4.58 18.84 -35.79
N SER A 411 3.61 19.74 -35.69
CA SER A 411 2.18 19.42 -35.63
C SER A 411 1.66 19.02 -37.02
N HIS A 412 1.60 17.72 -37.31
CA HIS A 412 0.82 17.23 -38.44
C HIS A 412 -0.64 17.03 -38.03
N HIS A 413 -1.47 17.99 -38.42
CA HIS A 413 -2.91 17.81 -38.54
C HIS A 413 -3.21 16.73 -39.59
N HIS A 414 -3.68 15.57 -39.14
CA HIS A 414 -4.44 14.66 -39.99
C HIS A 414 -5.88 14.66 -39.49
N GLY A 415 -6.70 15.46 -40.17
CA GLY A 415 -8.15 15.30 -40.15
C GLY A 415 -8.49 14.00 -40.86
N ALA A 416 -9.02 13.04 -40.11
CA ALA A 416 -9.68 11.87 -40.69
C ALA A 416 -11.17 12.19 -40.79
N GLU A 417 -11.65 12.35 -42.02
CA GLU A 417 -13.07 12.44 -42.34
C GLU A 417 -13.75 11.08 -42.13
N LEU A 418 -14.93 11.10 -41.52
CA LEU A 418 -15.80 9.93 -41.29
C LEU A 418 -16.61 9.63 -42.56
N PRO A 419 -16.55 8.42 -43.14
CA PRO A 419 -17.54 7.99 -44.11
C PRO A 419 -18.86 7.66 -43.41
N GLY A 420 -19.94 8.25 -43.94
CA GLY A 420 -21.27 8.22 -43.38
C GLY A 420 -22.05 6.90 -43.53
N LYS A 421 -22.98 6.73 -42.59
CA LYS A 421 -24.31 6.10 -42.68
C LYS A 421 -24.48 4.85 -43.56
N SER A 422 -24.73 3.73 -42.89
CA SER A 422 -25.74 2.75 -43.32
C SER A 422 -26.76 2.56 -42.20
N ALA A 423 -28.02 2.85 -42.51
CA ALA A 423 -29.16 2.66 -41.62
C ALA A 423 -29.42 1.16 -41.44
N MET A 424 -29.25 0.64 -40.23
CA MET A 424 -29.73 -0.69 -39.86
C MET A 424 -31.23 -0.61 -39.53
N ALA A 425 -32.01 -1.48 -40.17
CA ALA A 425 -33.44 -1.67 -39.93
C ALA A 425 -33.71 -2.24 -38.52
N PRO A 426 -34.91 -2.03 -37.95
CA PRO A 426 -35.25 -2.51 -36.62
C PRO A 426 -35.25 -4.05 -36.56
N VAL A 427 -34.52 -4.60 -35.60
CA VAL A 427 -34.55 -6.03 -35.26
C VAL A 427 -35.67 -6.24 -34.25
N GLU A 428 -36.69 -7.04 -34.60
CA GLU A 428 -37.75 -7.45 -33.68
C GLU A 428 -37.24 -8.51 -32.69
N LEU A 429 -37.58 -8.33 -31.41
CA LEU A 429 -37.24 -9.26 -30.32
C LEU A 429 -38.26 -10.41 -30.27
N PRO A 430 -37.84 -11.67 -30.01
CA PRO A 430 -38.75 -12.78 -29.81
C PRO A 430 -39.61 -12.60 -28.55
N ALA A 431 -40.88 -12.97 -28.66
CA ALA A 431 -41.84 -12.92 -27.56
C ALA A 431 -41.43 -13.82 -26.37
N PRO A 432 -41.73 -13.43 -25.13
CA PRO A 432 -41.40 -14.21 -23.94
C PRO A 432 -42.18 -15.52 -23.88
N VAL A 433 -41.45 -16.63 -23.69
CA VAL A 433 -41.99 -17.97 -23.47
C VAL A 433 -42.64 -18.02 -22.08
N GLU A 434 -43.95 -18.29 -22.07
CA GLU A 434 -44.77 -18.48 -20.89
C GLU A 434 -44.31 -19.75 -20.14
N ARG A 435 -43.85 -19.57 -18.89
CA ARG A 435 -43.41 -20.68 -18.03
C ARG A 435 -44.61 -21.28 -17.30
N THR A 436 -44.93 -22.53 -17.64
CA THR A 436 -45.88 -23.38 -16.91
C THR A 436 -45.34 -23.69 -15.50
N PRO A 437 -46.15 -23.56 -14.43
CA PRO A 437 -45.71 -23.88 -13.07
C PRO A 437 -45.61 -25.39 -12.86
N SER A 438 -44.42 -25.86 -12.47
CA SER A 438 -44.15 -27.24 -12.05
C SER A 438 -44.75 -27.48 -10.66
N GLN A 439 -45.63 -28.47 -10.55
CA GLN A 439 -46.17 -28.97 -9.28
C GLN A 439 -45.06 -29.61 -8.44
N THR A 440 -44.92 -29.14 -7.20
CA THR A 440 -44.04 -29.73 -6.19
C THR A 440 -44.81 -30.82 -5.44
N HIS A 441 -44.42 -32.08 -5.61
CA HIS A 441 -44.94 -33.22 -4.86
C HIS A 441 -44.23 -33.28 -3.50
N ILE A 442 -44.95 -32.99 -2.41
CA ILE A 442 -44.47 -33.18 -1.04
C ILE A 442 -44.76 -34.63 -0.64
N GLY A 443 -43.70 -35.45 -0.54
CA GLY A 443 -43.76 -36.78 0.06
C GLY A 443 -43.51 -36.69 1.56
N VAL A 444 -44.55 -36.98 2.35
CA VAL A 444 -44.46 -37.20 3.81
C VAL A 444 -44.24 -38.70 4.03
N ASN A 445 -43.11 -39.10 4.60
CA ASN A 445 -42.91 -40.44 5.13
C ASN A 445 -43.11 -40.42 6.65
N ARG A 446 -43.91 -41.38 7.12
CA ARG A 446 -44.05 -41.79 8.52
C ARG A 446 -43.02 -42.85 8.87
#